data_AF-A0AAN8FDB8-F1
#
_entry.id   AF-A0AAN8FDB8-F1
#
_cell.length_a   1.000
_cell.length_b   1.000
_cell.length_c   1.000
_cell.angle_alpha   90.00
_cell.angle_beta   90.00
_cell.angle_gamma   90.00
#
_symmetry.space_group_name_H-M   'P 1'
#
loop_
_entity.id
_entity.type
_entity.pdbx_description
1 polymer ?
#
loop_
_entity_poly.entity_id
_entity_poly.type
_entity_poly.pdbx_seq_one_letter_code
_entity_poly.pdbx_strand_id
1 'polypeptide(L)'
;MYMDELLHAGRRVYDKHSPPIQEAERPTIVRLAMYIEGMSSFRTQTMDFQLDVYFQQFWKDPRLAHNETRRVLIRDKEVLSKMWHPDVYFANARIAEFHQVTQPNFLLWIEPDGSILYDTRISMVVVYAYTTDQLQIEWIEETPITRNPNIAMSDMHIVDLFPGLCDGNYSTGTWSCVTAEFFVKREVTHHVMQSYVPTTLIVVISWFSFWLDVDAVPARVSLAITTLLTLSTQANAARMALPEVSYMKAIDVWMGACMM
;
A
#
# COMPACT_ATOMS: atom_id res chain seq x y z
N MET A 1 26.26 -25.81 -16.79
CA MET A 1 27.12 -24.64 -16.58
C MET A 1 26.86 -24.13 -15.18
N TYR A 2 27.87 -24.15 -14.31
CA TYR A 2 27.73 -23.60 -12.96
C TYR A 2 27.52 -22.09 -13.07
N MET A 3 26.70 -21.47 -12.23
CA MET A 3 26.48 -20.01 -12.30
C MET A 3 27.78 -19.22 -12.09
N ASP A 4 28.73 -19.79 -11.34
CA ASP A 4 30.08 -19.25 -11.25
C ASP A 4 30.81 -19.28 -12.61
N GLU A 5 30.55 -20.26 -13.48
CA GLU A 5 31.04 -20.22 -14.87
C GLU A 5 30.34 -19.13 -15.67
N LEU A 6 29.04 -18.88 -15.53
CA LEU A 6 28.34 -17.77 -16.22
C LEU A 6 28.87 -16.39 -15.79
N LEU A 7 29.12 -16.20 -14.50
CA LEU A 7 29.71 -14.98 -13.95
C LEU A 7 31.20 -14.81 -14.32
N HIS A 8 31.87 -15.90 -14.75
CA HIS A 8 33.28 -15.93 -15.14
C HIS A 8 33.53 -16.29 -16.62
N ALA A 9 32.48 -16.50 -17.44
CA ALA A 9 32.56 -16.99 -18.82
C ALA A 9 32.94 -15.85 -19.76
N GLY A 10 34.25 -15.55 -19.83
CA GLY A 10 34.86 -14.88 -20.97
C GLY A 10 35.20 -13.40 -20.82
N ARG A 11 34.95 -12.76 -19.67
CA ARG A 11 35.43 -11.39 -19.38
C ARG A 11 35.95 -11.24 -17.95
N ARG A 12 36.89 -10.29 -17.77
CA ARG A 12 37.41 -9.85 -16.47
C ARG A 12 36.22 -9.48 -15.58
N VAL A 13 36.02 -10.24 -14.49
CA VAL A 13 35.24 -9.93 -13.28
C VAL A 13 33.95 -9.13 -13.52
N TYR A 14 32.78 -9.79 -13.49
CA TYR A 14 31.49 -9.11 -13.45
C TYR A 14 31.46 -8.09 -12.31
N ASP A 15 31.30 -6.81 -12.66
CA ASP A 15 31.16 -5.74 -11.68
C ASP A 15 29.69 -5.48 -11.40
N LYS A 16 29.26 -5.86 -10.20
CA LYS A 16 27.89 -5.68 -9.73
C LYS A 16 27.59 -4.25 -9.29
N HIS A 17 28.58 -3.39 -9.12
CA HIS A 17 28.38 -2.01 -8.67
C HIS A 17 28.11 -1.06 -9.83
N SER A 18 28.49 -1.45 -11.05
CA SER A 18 28.16 -0.70 -12.25
C SER A 18 26.87 -1.20 -12.90
N PRO A 19 25.93 -0.29 -13.20
CA PRO A 19 24.78 -0.62 -14.03
C PRO A 19 25.23 -1.09 -15.42
N PRO A 20 24.40 -1.83 -16.17
CA PRO A 20 24.74 -2.43 -17.46
C PRO A 20 24.95 -1.43 -18.62
N ILE A 21 25.33 -0.19 -18.31
CA ILE A 21 25.58 0.95 -19.21
C ILE A 21 26.81 0.73 -20.12
N GLN A 22 27.66 -0.24 -19.80
CA GLN A 22 29.04 -0.34 -20.31
C GLN A 22 29.19 -0.65 -21.81
N GLU A 23 28.12 -1.00 -22.53
CA GLU A 23 28.19 -1.30 -23.97
C GLU A 23 27.36 -0.37 -24.89
N ALA A 24 26.50 0.52 -24.37
CA ALA A 24 25.44 1.13 -25.21
C ALA A 24 25.25 2.66 -25.16
N GLU A 25 26.03 3.44 -24.40
CA GLU A 25 25.87 4.91 -24.24
C GLU A 25 24.42 5.36 -23.86
N ARG A 26 23.56 4.44 -23.43
CA ARG A 26 22.15 4.66 -23.13
C ARG A 26 21.85 4.27 -21.68
N PRO A 27 20.95 5.00 -21.00
CA PRO A 27 20.53 4.63 -19.65
C PRO A 27 19.87 3.25 -19.66
N THR A 28 20.06 2.50 -18.59
CA THR A 28 19.36 1.22 -18.39
C THR A 28 17.88 1.51 -18.13
N ILE A 29 17.02 1.07 -19.04
CA ILE A 29 15.57 1.19 -18.87
C ILE A 29 15.11 0.06 -17.96
N VAL A 30 14.53 0.43 -16.81
CA VAL A 30 13.92 -0.51 -15.87
C VAL A 30 12.41 -0.35 -15.98
N ARG A 31 11.73 -1.39 -16.46
CA ARG A 31 10.27 -1.42 -16.52
C ARG A 31 9.73 -2.09 -15.28
N LEU A 32 8.71 -1.50 -14.67
CA LEU A 32 8.07 -2.04 -13.49
C LEU A 32 6.66 -2.52 -13.79
N ALA A 33 6.27 -3.58 -13.09
CA ALA A 33 4.88 -3.96 -12.94
C ALA A 33 4.58 -4.29 -11.48
N MET A 34 3.34 -4.03 -11.07
CA MET A 34 2.88 -4.30 -9.73
C MET A 34 1.60 -5.11 -9.78
N TYR A 35 1.57 -6.23 -9.08
CA TYR A 35 0.36 -7.01 -8.87
C TYR A 35 -0.03 -6.95 -7.40
N ILE A 36 -1.23 -6.42 -7.14
CA ILE A 36 -1.77 -6.26 -5.79
C ILE A 36 -2.40 -7.59 -5.38
N GLU A 37 -1.80 -8.23 -4.38
CA GLU A 37 -2.32 -9.46 -3.80
C GLU A 37 -3.38 -9.15 -2.72
N GLY A 38 -3.11 -8.15 -1.90
CA GLY A 38 -3.99 -7.76 -0.80
C GLY A 38 -3.72 -6.34 -0.32
N MET A 39 -4.77 -5.72 0.20
CA MET A 39 -4.70 -4.43 0.88
C MET A 39 -5.51 -4.57 2.16
N SER A 40 -4.99 -4.10 3.28
CA SER A 40 -5.61 -4.34 4.59
C SER A 40 -5.22 -3.28 5.62
N SER A 41 -5.78 -3.38 6.82
CA SER A 41 -5.35 -2.63 8.01
C SER A 41 -5.28 -1.12 7.79
N PHE A 42 -6.35 -0.52 7.25
CA PHE A 42 -6.46 0.93 7.10
C PHE A 42 -6.58 1.60 8.46
N ARG A 43 -5.47 2.12 8.98
CA ARG A 43 -5.45 2.83 10.25
C ARG A 43 -5.61 4.31 10.00
N THR A 44 -6.80 4.81 10.25
CA THR A 44 -7.10 6.24 10.13
C THR A 44 -6.33 7.09 11.13
N GLN A 45 -5.98 6.55 12.30
CA GLN A 45 -5.22 7.24 13.35
C GLN A 45 -3.79 7.60 12.91
N THR A 46 -3.08 6.65 12.31
CA THR A 46 -1.70 6.82 11.83
C THR A 46 -1.61 7.20 10.36
N MET A 47 -2.76 7.27 9.67
CA MET A 47 -2.87 7.51 8.23
C MET A 47 -1.99 6.54 7.43
N ASP A 48 -2.07 5.25 7.79
CA ASP A 48 -1.36 4.18 7.09
C ASP A 48 -2.30 3.05 6.68
N PHE A 49 -1.87 2.28 5.69
CA PHE A 49 -2.50 1.04 5.27
C PHE A 49 -1.42 0.01 4.96
N GLN A 50 -1.80 -1.26 5.08
CA GLN A 50 -0.94 -2.37 4.72
C GLN A 50 -1.24 -2.80 3.28
N LEU A 51 -0.17 -3.03 2.53
CA LEU A 51 -0.21 -3.38 1.12
C LEU A 51 0.69 -4.59 0.87
N ASP A 52 0.11 -5.64 0.29
CA ASP A 52 0.79 -6.87 -0.08
C ASP A 52 0.82 -6.96 -1.62
N VAL A 53 2.02 -6.94 -2.20
CA VAL A 53 2.20 -6.91 -3.66
C VAL A 53 3.23 -7.93 -4.12
N TYR A 54 3.06 -8.38 -5.36
CA TYR A 54 4.13 -8.92 -6.17
C TYR A 54 4.68 -7.77 -7.02
N PHE A 55 5.97 -7.53 -6.86
CA PHE A 55 6.67 -6.41 -7.48
C PHE A 55 7.64 -6.95 -8.51
N GLN A 56 7.39 -6.59 -9.78
CA GLN A 56 8.09 -7.12 -10.93
C GLN A 56 8.94 -6.03 -11.57
N GLN A 57 10.17 -6.40 -11.91
CA GLN A 57 11.16 -5.53 -12.52
C GLN A 57 11.73 -6.21 -13.74
N PHE A 58 11.80 -5.46 -14.84
CA PHE A 58 12.33 -5.94 -16.11
C PHE A 58 13.43 -5.00 -16.56
N TRP A 59 14.62 -5.54 -16.78
CA TRP A 59 15.75 -4.82 -17.34
C TRP A 59 16.55 -5.73 -18.27
N LYS A 60 17.49 -5.16 -19.01
CA LYS A 60 18.37 -5.93 -19.89
C LYS A 60 19.82 -5.72 -19.46
N ASP A 61 20.52 -6.82 -19.18
CA ASP A 61 21.96 -6.85 -18.90
C ASP A 61 22.67 -7.75 -19.94
N PRO A 62 23.26 -7.16 -20.99
CA PRO A 62 23.99 -7.91 -22.01
C PRO A 62 25.15 -8.76 -21.46
N ARG A 63 25.70 -8.39 -20.29
CA ARG A 63 26.81 -9.12 -19.64
C ARG A 63 26.39 -10.51 -19.14
N LEU A 64 25.09 -10.72 -18.95
CA LEU A 64 24.50 -11.98 -18.49
C LEU A 64 23.87 -12.79 -19.63
N ALA A 65 24.06 -12.36 -20.89
CA ALA A 65 23.62 -13.13 -22.05
C ALA A 65 24.35 -14.48 -22.14
N HIS A 66 23.63 -15.52 -22.53
CA HIS A 66 24.13 -16.89 -22.50
C HIS A 66 23.69 -17.69 -23.72
N ASN A 67 24.50 -18.67 -24.11
CA ASN A 67 24.24 -19.51 -25.28
C ASN A 67 23.28 -20.70 -25.01
N GLU A 68 22.66 -20.76 -23.83
CA GLU A 68 21.65 -21.79 -23.54
C GLU A 68 20.35 -21.54 -24.31
N THR A 69 19.69 -22.63 -24.72
CA THR A 69 18.43 -22.58 -25.48
C THR A 69 17.20 -22.19 -24.65
N ARG A 70 17.33 -22.27 -23.31
CA ARG A 70 16.25 -21.99 -22.37
C ARG A 70 16.68 -20.92 -21.39
N ARG A 71 15.72 -20.15 -20.89
CA ARG A 71 15.90 -19.23 -19.78
C ARG A 71 16.41 -19.92 -18.52
N VAL A 72 17.28 -19.23 -17.80
CA VAL A 72 17.88 -19.70 -16.54
C VAL A 72 17.11 -19.12 -15.36
N LEU A 73 16.72 -19.99 -14.42
CA LEU A 73 16.04 -19.61 -13.19
C LEU A 73 17.05 -19.48 -12.05
N ILE A 74 17.03 -18.34 -11.38
CA ILE A 74 17.81 -18.07 -10.17
C ILE A 74 16.85 -17.92 -9.00
N ARG A 75 17.04 -18.76 -7.98
CA ARG A 75 16.33 -18.72 -6.69
C ARG A 75 17.28 -18.60 -5.49
N ASP A 76 18.58 -18.65 -5.73
CA ASP A 76 19.59 -18.56 -4.69
C ASP A 76 19.92 -17.09 -4.41
N LYS A 77 19.77 -16.69 -3.15
CA LYS A 77 20.05 -15.33 -2.68
C LYS A 77 21.54 -14.98 -2.79
N GLU A 78 22.43 -15.97 -2.63
CA GLU A 78 23.87 -15.78 -2.77
C GLU A 78 24.27 -15.44 -4.21
N VAL A 79 23.54 -15.96 -5.19
CA VAL A 79 23.73 -15.61 -6.60
C VAL A 79 23.17 -14.23 -6.88
N LEU A 80 21.98 -13.90 -6.36
CA LEU A 80 21.38 -12.59 -6.50
C LEU A 80 22.30 -11.47 -5.97
N SER A 81 22.98 -11.70 -4.84
CA SER A 81 23.88 -10.71 -4.21
C SER A 81 25.17 -10.44 -5.00
N LYS A 82 25.51 -11.31 -5.96
CA LYS A 82 26.64 -11.17 -6.89
C LYS A 82 26.26 -10.44 -8.19
N MET A 83 24.97 -10.24 -8.46
CA MET A 83 24.49 -9.58 -9.67
C MET A 83 24.13 -8.12 -9.41
N TRP A 84 24.21 -7.28 -10.44
CA TRP A 84 23.63 -5.95 -10.39
C TRP A 84 22.10 -6.08 -10.49
N HIS A 85 21.40 -5.36 -9.62
CA HIS A 85 19.96 -5.16 -9.70
C HIS A 85 19.64 -3.70 -9.40
N PRO A 86 18.56 -3.14 -9.96
CA PRO A 86 18.18 -1.75 -9.68
C PRO A 86 17.79 -1.56 -8.22
N ASP A 87 18.22 -0.43 -7.64
CA ASP A 87 17.93 -0.04 -6.27
C ASP A 87 16.61 0.75 -6.20
N VAL A 88 15.50 0.07 -6.45
CA VAL A 88 14.16 0.68 -6.33
C VAL A 88 13.70 0.69 -4.89
N TYR A 89 13.24 1.85 -4.42
CA TYR A 89 12.70 2.02 -3.07
C TYR A 89 11.33 2.69 -3.12
N PHE A 90 10.54 2.49 -2.07
CA PHE A 90 9.21 3.08 -1.92
C PHE A 90 9.30 4.31 -1.01
N ALA A 91 9.26 5.51 -1.57
CA ALA A 91 9.36 6.77 -0.81
C ALA A 91 8.30 6.88 0.32
N ASN A 92 7.12 6.32 0.07
CA ASN A 92 5.96 6.39 0.96
C ASN A 92 5.87 5.22 1.96
N ALA A 93 6.77 4.24 1.87
CA ALA A 93 6.74 3.09 2.76
C ALA A 93 7.37 3.44 4.11
N ARG A 94 6.59 3.33 5.18
CA ARG A 94 7.09 3.45 6.56
C ARG A 94 7.83 2.19 6.99
N ILE A 95 7.32 1.04 6.57
CA ILE A 95 7.90 -0.29 6.81
C ILE A 95 7.73 -1.07 5.51
N ALA A 96 8.76 -1.77 5.05
CA ALA A 96 8.69 -2.69 3.92
C ALA A 96 9.50 -3.94 4.24
N GLU A 97 8.88 -5.10 4.06
CA GLU A 97 9.47 -6.40 4.39
C GLU A 97 9.28 -7.37 3.21
N PHE A 98 10.37 -8.07 2.89
CA PHE A 98 10.34 -9.15 1.91
C PHE A 98 9.83 -10.45 2.55
N HIS A 99 8.98 -11.19 1.85
CA HIS A 99 8.47 -12.48 2.33
C HIS A 99 9.57 -13.55 2.31
N GLN A 100 9.76 -14.24 3.44
CA GLN A 100 10.78 -15.29 3.59
C GLN A 100 10.19 -16.54 4.27
N VAL A 101 9.33 -17.29 3.57
CA VAL A 101 8.85 -18.60 4.06
C VAL A 101 8.51 -19.50 2.87
N THR A 102 9.04 -20.74 2.77
CA THR A 102 10.15 -21.35 3.52
C THR A 102 11.53 -20.90 3.00
N GLN A 103 11.57 -20.23 1.85
CA GLN A 103 12.72 -19.63 1.21
C GLN A 103 12.39 -18.16 0.88
N PRO A 104 13.39 -17.31 0.59
CA PRO A 104 13.15 -15.96 0.09
C PRO A 104 12.23 -16.00 -1.13
N ASN A 105 11.10 -15.30 -1.08
CA ASN A 105 10.08 -15.36 -2.11
C ASN A 105 10.40 -14.37 -3.23
N PHE A 106 11.42 -14.73 -4.01
CA PHE A 106 11.77 -14.06 -5.25
C PHE A 106 12.01 -15.10 -6.34
N LEU A 107 11.83 -14.68 -7.58
CA LEU A 107 12.23 -15.41 -8.76
C LEU A 107 12.96 -14.45 -9.68
N LEU A 108 14.05 -14.92 -10.27
CA LEU A 108 14.78 -14.19 -11.28
C LEU A 108 14.98 -15.09 -12.50
N TRP A 109 14.45 -14.67 -13.63
CA TRP A 109 14.66 -15.31 -14.93
C TRP A 109 15.65 -14.51 -15.75
N ILE A 110 16.66 -15.19 -16.29
CA ILE A 110 17.57 -14.64 -17.28
C ILE A 110 17.24 -15.30 -18.62
N GLU A 111 16.86 -14.50 -19.61
CA GLU A 111 16.66 -14.94 -20.98
C GLU A 111 18.00 -15.04 -21.74
N PRO A 112 18.10 -15.86 -22.80
CA PRO A 112 19.35 -16.02 -23.57
C PRO A 112 19.94 -14.72 -24.11
N ASP A 113 19.11 -13.71 -24.36
CA ASP A 113 19.51 -12.41 -24.88
C ASP A 113 19.98 -11.42 -23.78
N GLY A 114 20.03 -11.85 -22.52
CA GLY A 114 20.38 -11.03 -21.36
C GLY A 114 19.22 -10.22 -20.78
N SER A 115 17.97 -10.43 -21.23
CA SER A 115 16.80 -9.84 -20.59
C SER A 115 16.52 -10.52 -19.26
N ILE A 116 16.23 -9.73 -18.23
CA ILE A 116 16.05 -10.20 -16.87
C ILE A 116 14.68 -9.80 -16.37
N LEU A 117 13.96 -10.79 -15.81
CA LEU A 117 12.72 -10.60 -15.08
C LEU A 117 12.96 -10.97 -13.61
N TYR A 118 12.79 -10.01 -12.72
CA TYR A 118 12.81 -10.20 -11.28
C TYR A 118 11.42 -9.98 -10.72
N ASP A 119 10.92 -10.92 -9.93
CA ASP A 119 9.64 -10.81 -9.24
C ASP A 119 9.83 -11.18 -7.78
N THR A 120 9.28 -10.37 -6.89
CA THR A 120 9.42 -10.53 -5.44
C THR A 120 8.13 -10.14 -4.72
N ARG A 121 7.82 -10.86 -3.65
CA ARG A 121 6.65 -10.54 -2.82
C ARG A 121 7.06 -9.63 -1.66
N ILE A 122 6.41 -8.47 -1.59
CA ILE A 122 6.68 -7.41 -0.61
C ILE A 122 5.41 -7.12 0.17
N SER A 123 5.52 -7.10 1.51
CA SER A 123 4.52 -6.49 2.39
C SER A 123 5.04 -5.13 2.85
N MET A 124 4.24 -4.09 2.72
CA MET A 124 4.61 -2.76 3.15
C MET A 124 3.48 -2.07 3.89
N VAL A 125 3.84 -1.25 4.88
CA VAL A 125 2.97 -0.27 5.52
C VAL A 125 3.26 1.06 4.86
N VAL A 126 2.30 1.52 4.07
CA VAL A 126 2.41 2.73 3.26
C VAL A 126 1.67 3.86 3.98
N VAL A 127 2.35 4.99 4.13
CA VAL A 127 1.73 6.23 4.63
C VAL A 127 1.32 7.06 3.43
N TYR A 128 0.27 7.86 3.57
CA TYR A 128 0.00 8.92 2.60
C TYR A 128 1.23 9.83 2.51
N ALA A 129 1.96 9.79 1.39
CA ALA A 129 3.22 10.51 1.30
C ALA A 129 3.49 11.07 -0.09
N TYR A 130 4.31 12.13 -0.03
CA TYR A 130 4.71 13.00 -1.12
C TYR A 130 6.08 12.58 -1.65
N THR A 131 6.35 13.03 -2.87
CA THR A 131 7.35 12.51 -3.79
C THR A 131 8.80 12.66 -3.34
N THR A 132 9.57 11.57 -3.45
CA THR A 132 11.03 11.62 -3.63
C THR A 132 11.52 10.54 -4.61
N ASP A 133 12.79 10.71 -4.94
CA ASP A 133 13.50 10.57 -6.19
C ASP A 133 14.44 9.34 -6.15
N GLN A 134 14.70 8.54 -7.21
CA GLN A 134 16.10 8.15 -7.60
C GLN A 134 16.36 7.52 -9.02
N LEU A 135 15.40 7.28 -9.94
CA LEU A 135 15.66 6.27 -11.02
C LEU A 135 14.77 6.41 -12.28
N GLN A 136 15.25 6.14 -13.51
CA GLN A 136 14.34 6.13 -14.70
C GLN A 136 13.49 4.88 -14.81
N ILE A 137 12.25 5.05 -14.37
CA ILE A 137 11.29 4.00 -14.14
C ILE A 137 10.09 4.24 -15.05
N GLU A 138 9.72 3.21 -15.81
CA GLU A 138 8.54 3.26 -16.66
C GLU A 138 7.59 2.10 -16.31
N TRP A 139 6.30 2.38 -16.32
CA TRP A 139 5.25 1.37 -16.24
C TRP A 139 5.17 0.57 -17.55
N ILE A 140 4.89 -0.74 -17.49
CA ILE A 140 4.63 -1.54 -18.69
C ILE A 140 3.36 -1.05 -19.42
N GLU A 141 3.43 -0.90 -20.75
CA GLU A 141 2.43 -0.20 -21.58
C GLU A 141 1.02 -0.81 -21.58
N GLU A 142 0.85 -2.14 -21.44
CA GLU A 142 -0.46 -2.78 -21.64
C GLU A 142 -1.30 -2.93 -20.36
N THR A 143 -0.69 -3.33 -19.22
CA THR A 143 -1.35 -3.41 -17.90
C THR A 143 -0.33 -3.30 -16.76
N PRO A 144 0.08 -2.09 -16.36
CA PRO A 144 1.18 -1.92 -15.41
C PRO A 144 0.83 -2.31 -13.98
N ILE A 145 -0.44 -2.15 -13.60
CA ILE A 145 -0.96 -2.50 -12.29
C ILE A 145 -2.13 -3.45 -12.49
N THR A 146 -2.02 -4.64 -11.93
CA THR A 146 -3.08 -5.66 -11.92
C THR A 146 -3.43 -6.00 -10.48
N ARG A 147 -4.66 -6.47 -10.23
CA ARG A 147 -5.15 -6.76 -8.88
C ARG A 147 -5.80 -8.13 -8.81
N ASN A 148 -5.71 -8.77 -7.66
CA ASN A 148 -6.52 -9.94 -7.36
C ASN A 148 -8.02 -9.53 -7.32
N PRO A 149 -8.90 -10.13 -8.14
CA PRO A 149 -10.32 -9.76 -8.19
C PRO A 149 -11.08 -10.13 -6.91
N ASN A 150 -10.52 -11.00 -6.07
CA ASN A 150 -11.12 -11.45 -4.81
C ASN A 150 -10.62 -10.68 -3.58
N ILE A 151 -9.98 -9.52 -3.76
CA ILE A 151 -9.56 -8.68 -2.63
C ILE A 151 -10.80 -8.20 -1.88
N ALA A 152 -11.08 -8.84 -0.75
CA ALA A 152 -12.06 -8.41 0.21
C ALA A 152 -11.36 -7.60 1.30
N MET A 153 -11.71 -6.32 1.37
CA MET A 153 -11.29 -5.42 2.44
C MET A 153 -12.48 -5.17 3.37
N SER A 154 -12.23 -5.02 4.66
CA SER A 154 -13.29 -4.88 5.67
C SER A 154 -13.96 -3.50 5.64
N ASP A 155 -13.19 -2.43 5.42
CA ASP A 155 -13.65 -1.05 5.64
C ASP A 155 -13.65 -0.17 4.36
N MET A 156 -12.96 -0.61 3.30
CA MET A 156 -12.82 0.15 2.05
C MET A 156 -12.91 -0.79 0.84
N HIS A 157 -13.28 -0.29 -0.33
CA HIS A 157 -13.14 -1.00 -1.60
C HIS A 157 -12.38 -0.15 -2.61
N ILE A 158 -11.57 -0.79 -3.47
CA ILE A 158 -10.83 -0.10 -4.53
C ILE A 158 -11.81 0.18 -5.67
N VAL A 159 -12.02 1.46 -5.95
CA VAL A 159 -12.81 1.95 -7.06
C VAL A 159 -11.97 1.88 -8.33
N ASP A 160 -10.83 2.58 -8.34
CA ASP A 160 -9.96 2.74 -9.51
C ASP A 160 -8.47 2.74 -9.15
N LEU A 161 -7.63 2.51 -10.16
CA LEU A 161 -6.17 2.44 -10.10
C LEU A 161 -5.59 3.28 -11.22
N PHE A 162 -4.73 4.25 -10.91
CA PHE A 162 -4.08 5.08 -11.93
C PHE A 162 -2.56 4.98 -11.83
N PRO A 163 -1.88 4.53 -12.90
CA PRO A 163 -0.43 4.65 -13.03
C PRO A 163 -0.08 6.09 -13.42
N GLY A 164 0.91 6.67 -12.75
CA GLY A 164 1.44 8.00 -13.06
C GLY A 164 2.96 8.03 -13.10
N LEU A 165 3.50 9.15 -13.61
CA LEU A 165 4.92 9.48 -13.61
C LEU A 165 5.14 10.74 -12.76
N CYS A 166 6.23 10.77 -12.00
CA CYS A 166 6.59 11.85 -11.06
C CYS A 166 8.02 12.34 -11.27
N ASP A 167 8.50 12.33 -12.52
CA ASP A 167 9.84 12.79 -12.86
C ASP A 167 10.07 14.23 -12.36
N GLY A 168 11.16 14.44 -11.66
CA GLY A 168 11.44 15.69 -10.95
C GLY A 168 12.91 16.05 -10.96
N ASN A 169 13.18 17.36 -10.85
CA ASN A 169 14.55 17.87 -10.77
C ASN A 169 14.88 18.27 -9.33
N TYR A 170 15.88 17.64 -8.75
CA TYR A 170 16.30 17.84 -7.37
C TYR A 170 17.74 18.35 -7.32
N SER A 171 18.18 18.80 -6.14
CA SER A 171 19.54 19.29 -5.93
C SER A 171 20.64 18.24 -6.15
N THR A 172 20.29 16.96 -6.07
CA THR A 172 21.16 15.79 -6.27
C THR A 172 21.17 15.26 -7.70
N GLY A 173 20.21 15.67 -8.54
CA GLY A 173 20.09 15.23 -9.92
C GLY A 173 18.64 15.24 -10.44
N THR A 174 18.48 14.87 -11.71
CA THR A 174 17.18 14.58 -12.30
C THR A 174 16.85 13.12 -12.01
N TRP A 175 15.72 12.90 -11.35
CA TRP A 175 15.31 11.57 -10.98
C TRP A 175 13.98 11.26 -11.64
N SER A 176 13.78 9.98 -11.90
CA SER A 176 12.50 9.53 -12.39
C SER A 176 11.83 8.67 -11.32
N CYS A 177 10.52 8.62 -11.45
CA CYS A 177 9.63 8.20 -10.39
C CYS A 177 8.33 7.75 -11.05
N VAL A 178 7.79 6.63 -10.56
CA VAL A 178 6.44 6.18 -10.92
C VAL A 178 5.55 6.28 -9.70
N THR A 179 4.32 6.73 -9.91
CA THR A 179 3.26 6.68 -8.90
C THR A 179 2.26 5.59 -9.24
N ALA A 180 1.74 4.96 -8.18
CA ALA A 180 0.53 4.15 -8.22
C ALA A 180 -0.50 4.80 -7.31
N GLU A 181 -1.56 5.34 -7.89
CA GLU A 181 -2.64 5.99 -7.15
C GLU A 181 -3.82 5.04 -6.97
N PHE A 182 -4.19 4.80 -5.71
CA PHE A 182 -5.29 3.93 -5.32
C PHE A 182 -6.51 4.77 -4.93
N PHE A 183 -7.58 4.71 -5.73
CA PHE A 183 -8.84 5.33 -5.35
C PHE A 183 -9.66 4.33 -4.53
N VAL A 184 -9.70 4.56 -3.22
CA VAL A 184 -10.47 3.73 -2.28
C VAL A 184 -11.69 4.47 -1.77
N LYS A 185 -12.82 3.77 -1.70
CA LYS A 185 -14.07 4.29 -1.14
C LYS A 185 -14.44 3.51 0.10
N ARG A 186 -14.85 4.23 1.15
CA ARG A 186 -15.22 3.65 2.44
C ARG A 186 -16.57 2.93 2.34
N GLU A 187 -16.65 1.74 2.93
CA GLU A 187 -17.90 1.05 3.19
C GLU A 187 -18.59 1.63 4.43
N VAL A 188 -19.82 2.12 4.26
CA VAL A 188 -20.51 2.91 5.29
C VAL A 188 -21.40 2.04 6.19
N THR A 189 -21.76 0.84 5.73
CA THR A 189 -22.75 -0.05 6.36
C THR A 189 -22.43 -0.39 7.82
N HIS A 190 -21.16 -0.72 8.10
CA HIS A 190 -20.73 -1.05 9.46
C HIS A 190 -20.83 0.15 10.42
N HIS A 191 -20.35 1.30 9.98
CA HIS A 191 -20.39 2.54 10.76
C HIS A 191 -21.83 3.01 11.04
N VAL A 192 -22.75 2.81 10.09
CA VAL A 192 -24.18 3.12 10.29
C VAL A 192 -24.80 2.26 11.37
N MET A 193 -24.57 0.94 11.33
CA MET A 193 -25.17 0.02 12.29
C MET A 193 -24.61 0.19 13.70
N GLN A 194 -23.34 0.55 13.86
CA GLN A 194 -22.71 0.68 15.19
C GLN A 194 -22.85 2.06 15.82
N SER A 195 -22.85 3.14 15.03
CA SER A 195 -22.86 4.51 15.58
C SER A 195 -24.20 5.22 15.37
N TYR A 196 -24.78 5.16 14.18
CA TYR A 196 -25.98 5.94 13.85
C TYR A 196 -27.27 5.31 14.37
N VAL A 197 -27.43 3.99 14.24
CA VAL A 197 -28.63 3.29 14.72
C VAL A 197 -28.80 3.40 16.24
N PRO A 198 -27.78 3.13 17.08
CA PRO A 198 -27.93 3.24 18.53
C PRO A 198 -28.17 4.67 19.00
N THR A 199 -27.49 5.67 18.42
CA THR A 199 -27.68 7.08 18.79
C THR A 199 -29.06 7.59 18.43
N THR A 200 -29.59 7.21 17.26
CA THR A 200 -30.98 7.51 16.87
C THR A 200 -31.97 6.88 17.85
N LEU A 201 -31.77 5.61 18.24
CA LEU A 201 -32.63 4.95 19.22
C LEU A 201 -32.58 5.64 20.60
N ILE A 202 -31.40 6.09 21.05
CA ILE A 202 -31.25 6.84 22.31
C ILE A 202 -32.04 8.16 22.26
N VAL A 203 -31.99 8.90 21.15
CA VAL A 203 -32.78 10.13 20.96
C VAL A 203 -34.28 9.83 20.98
N VAL A 204 -34.73 8.74 20.34
CA VAL A 204 -36.14 8.33 20.41
C VAL A 204 -36.56 7.94 21.83
N ILE A 205 -35.68 7.26 22.59
CA ILE A 205 -35.93 6.90 24.00
C ILE A 205 -36.05 8.14 24.87
N SER A 206 -35.27 9.21 24.61
CA SER A 206 -35.35 10.44 25.40
C SER A 206 -36.73 11.11 25.28
N TRP A 207 -37.41 10.97 24.14
CA TRP A 207 -38.76 11.51 23.92
C TRP A 207 -39.84 10.81 24.74
N PHE A 208 -39.61 9.59 25.26
CA PHE A 208 -40.56 8.93 26.17
C PHE A 208 -40.76 9.71 27.47
N SER A 209 -39.82 10.58 27.85
CA SER A 209 -39.98 11.47 29.00
C SER A 209 -41.19 12.40 28.87
N PHE A 210 -41.61 12.76 27.65
CA PHE A 210 -42.80 13.58 27.41
C PHE A 210 -44.11 12.85 27.69
N TRP A 211 -44.12 11.52 27.64
CA TRP A 211 -45.31 10.68 27.84
C TRP A 211 -45.49 10.26 29.29
N LEU A 212 -44.47 10.42 30.13
CA LEU A 212 -44.57 10.17 31.56
C LEU A 212 -45.47 11.19 32.24
N ASP A 213 -46.07 10.82 33.38
CA ASP A 213 -46.82 11.77 34.20
C ASP A 213 -45.89 12.86 34.78
N VAL A 214 -46.43 14.06 35.00
CA VAL A 214 -45.69 15.22 35.52
C VAL A 214 -45.22 14.99 36.96
N ASP A 215 -45.98 14.20 37.72
CA ASP A 215 -45.66 13.87 39.11
C ASP A 215 -44.51 12.85 39.22
N ALA A 216 -44.16 12.17 38.13
CA ALA A 216 -43.07 11.19 38.08
C ALA A 216 -41.69 11.85 37.83
N VAL A 217 -41.36 12.87 38.61
CA VAL A 217 -40.09 13.64 38.51
C VAL A 217 -38.84 12.74 38.53
N PRO A 218 -38.70 11.74 39.44
CA PRO A 218 -37.50 10.90 39.50
C PRO A 218 -37.24 10.12 38.22
N ALA A 219 -38.30 9.62 37.57
CA ALA A 219 -38.19 8.84 36.34
C ALA A 219 -37.73 9.72 35.16
N ARG A 220 -38.29 10.92 35.03
CA ARG A 220 -37.93 11.88 33.97
C ARG A 220 -36.47 12.35 34.09
N VAL A 221 -36.03 12.69 35.30
CA VAL A 221 -34.65 13.13 35.56
C VAL A 221 -33.66 11.99 35.32
N SER A 222 -33.99 10.77 35.77
CA SER A 222 -33.16 9.60 35.53
C SER A 222 -32.99 9.33 34.04
N LEU A 223 -34.06 9.36 33.25
CA LEU A 223 -33.99 9.15 31.80
C LEU A 223 -33.09 10.20 31.13
N ALA A 224 -33.27 11.49 31.43
CA ALA A 224 -32.47 12.56 30.84
C ALA A 224 -30.97 12.44 31.15
N ILE A 225 -30.61 12.13 32.40
CA ILE A 225 -29.22 11.96 32.80
C ILE A 225 -28.62 10.72 32.13
N THR A 226 -29.34 9.60 32.14
CA THR A 226 -28.87 8.36 31.50
C THR A 226 -28.69 8.55 30.00
N THR A 227 -29.62 9.19 29.28
CA THR A 227 -29.48 9.44 27.84
C THR A 227 -28.28 10.33 27.53
N LEU A 228 -28.06 11.40 28.29
CA LEU A 228 -26.91 12.29 28.10
C LEU A 228 -25.59 11.57 28.35
N LEU A 229 -25.51 10.78 29.43
CA LEU A 229 -24.33 9.98 29.73
C LEU A 229 -24.06 8.96 28.60
N THR A 230 -25.10 8.30 28.09
CA THR A 230 -24.98 7.28 27.03
C THR A 230 -24.55 7.90 25.69
N LEU A 231 -25.03 9.10 25.36
CA LEU A 231 -24.59 9.83 24.17
C LEU A 231 -23.14 10.31 24.31
N SER A 232 -22.75 10.77 25.50
CA SER A 232 -21.37 11.17 25.80
C SER A 232 -20.39 9.99 25.70
N THR A 233 -20.77 8.81 26.21
CA THR A 233 -19.94 7.60 26.09
C THR A 233 -19.81 7.13 24.63
N GLN A 234 -20.91 7.15 23.86
CA GLN A 234 -20.91 6.88 22.43
C GLN A 234 -20.02 7.88 21.65
N ALA A 235 -20.09 9.18 21.96
CA ALA A 235 -19.27 10.20 21.29
C ALA A 235 -17.78 10.01 21.56
N ASN A 236 -17.43 9.68 22.80
CA ASN A 236 -16.05 9.38 23.15
C ASN A 236 -15.56 8.10 22.46
N ALA A 237 -16.38 7.05 22.36
CA ALA A 237 -16.04 5.83 21.64
C ALA A 237 -15.82 6.11 20.14
N ALA A 238 -16.69 6.89 19.51
CA ALA A 238 -16.54 7.31 18.11
C ALA A 238 -15.28 8.16 17.88
N ARG A 239 -14.94 9.05 18.83
CA ARG A 239 -13.71 9.85 18.78
C ARG A 239 -12.46 8.99 18.88
N MET A 240 -12.44 7.96 19.74
CA MET A 240 -11.28 7.06 19.87
C MET A 240 -11.04 6.23 18.61
N ALA A 241 -12.10 5.88 17.88
CA ALA A 241 -12.00 5.10 16.64
C ALA A 241 -11.46 5.91 15.44
N LEU A 242 -11.40 7.24 15.55
CA LEU A 242 -11.04 8.15 14.46
C LEU A 242 -9.82 9.01 14.82
N PRO A 243 -9.05 9.50 13.84
CA PRO A 243 -7.94 10.42 14.12
C PRO A 243 -8.45 11.73 14.71
N GLU A 244 -7.61 12.30 15.57
CA GLU A 244 -7.76 13.68 16.01
C GLU A 244 -7.36 14.60 14.86
N VAL A 245 -8.36 15.32 14.34
CA VAL A 245 -8.19 16.31 13.27
C VAL A 245 -8.76 17.64 13.76
N SER A 246 -8.18 18.75 13.30
CA SER A 246 -8.56 20.10 13.73
C SER A 246 -9.88 20.60 13.13
N TYR A 247 -10.40 19.91 12.11
CA TYR A 247 -11.67 20.23 11.46
C TYR A 247 -12.82 19.37 11.99
N MET A 248 -14.04 19.90 11.89
CA MET A 248 -15.25 19.15 12.23
C MET A 248 -15.52 18.05 11.22
N LYS A 249 -15.64 16.81 11.69
CA LYS A 249 -16.06 15.66 10.86
C LYS A 249 -17.58 15.58 10.82
N ALA A 250 -18.14 14.92 9.81
CA ALA A 250 -19.59 14.70 9.72
C ALA A 250 -20.16 13.98 10.96
N ILE A 251 -19.40 13.04 11.54
CA ILE A 251 -19.78 12.36 12.78
C ILE A 251 -19.79 13.30 13.99
N ASP A 252 -18.90 14.29 14.04
CA ASP A 252 -18.87 15.27 15.14
C ASP A 252 -20.14 16.14 15.10
N VAL A 253 -20.59 16.51 13.89
CA VAL A 253 -21.86 17.24 13.68
C VAL A 253 -23.06 16.37 14.06
N TRP A 254 -23.08 15.09 13.67
CA TRP A 254 -24.15 14.16 14.03
C TRP A 254 -24.26 13.96 15.55
N MET A 255 -23.14 13.71 16.22
CA MET A 255 -23.12 13.50 17.68
C MET A 255 -23.48 14.80 18.41
N GLY A 256 -23.01 15.95 17.93
CA GLY A 256 -23.42 17.25 18.46
C GLY A 256 -24.92 17.49 18.33
N ALA A 257 -25.52 17.15 17.17
CA ALA A 257 -26.95 17.26 16.96
C ALA A 257 -27.77 16.31 17.86
N CYS A 258 -27.27 15.10 18.12
CA CYS A 258 -27.94 14.15 19.02
C CYS A 258 -27.89 14.56 20.49
N MET A 259 -26.89 15.36 20.89
CA MET A 259 -26.73 15.84 22.27
C MET A 259 -27.56 17.08 22.61
N MET A 260 -28.01 17.83 21.59
CA MET A 260 -28.84 19.04 21.73
C MET A 260 -30.31 18.66 21.91
#